data_AF-A0A256ZUR3-F1
#
_entry.id   AF-A0A256ZUR3-F1
#
_cell.length_a   1.000
_cell.length_b   1.000
_cell.length_c   1.000
_cell.angle_alpha   90.00
_cell.angle_beta   90.00
_cell.angle_gamma   90.00
#
_symmetry.space_group_name_H-M   'P 1'
#
loop_
_entity.id
_entity.type
_entity.pdbx_description
1 polymer ?
#
loop_
_entity_poly.entity_id
_entity_poly.type
_entity_poly.pdbx_seq_one_letter_code
_entity_poly.pdbx_strand_id
1 'polypeptide(L)' 'MKYISVGEILAEKELKALGISNPLKVIKNLILKGVLERGEGCYNLAKNIREEVFSLKRKHRLQLRF' A
#
# COMPACT_ATOMS: atom_id res chain seq x y z
N MET A 1 8.88 -1.92 -4.33
CA MET A 1 7.61 -1.84 -3.57
C MET A 1 7.86 -2.31 -2.15
N LYS A 2 7.76 -1.39 -1.17
CA LYS A 2 8.22 -1.62 0.22
C LYS A 2 7.11 -2.11 1.15
N TYR A 3 5.87 -1.61 0.99
CA TYR A 3 4.74 -1.95 1.86
C TYR A 3 3.52 -2.37 1.02
N ILE A 4 2.88 -3.49 1.36
CA ILE A 4 1.66 -4.00 0.72
C ILE A 4 0.47 -3.97 1.68
N SER A 5 0.72 -4.30 2.95
CA SER A 5 -0.22 -4.28 4.06
C SER A 5 0.50 -3.69 5.27
N VAL A 6 -0.15 -2.77 5.97
CA VAL A 6 0.41 -2.09 7.15
C VAL A 6 -0.67 -1.96 8.21
N GLY A 7 -0.36 -2.30 9.46
CA GLY A 7 -1.28 -2.08 10.58
C GLY A 7 -1.61 -0.60 10.78
N GLU A 8 -2.83 -0.28 11.22
CA GLU A 8 -3.33 1.10 11.27
C GLU A 8 -2.44 2.02 12.13
N ILE A 9 -2.03 1.54 13.30
CA ILE A 9 -1.18 2.27 14.24
C ILE A 9 0.17 2.59 13.60
N LEU A 10 0.78 1.60 12.93
CA LEU A 10 2.08 1.78 12.29
C LEU A 10 1.97 2.72 11.08
N ALA A 11 0.92 2.58 10.28
CA ALA A 11 0.68 3.44 9.12
C ALA A 11 0.55 4.91 9.54
N GLU A 12 -0.23 5.20 10.59
CA GLU A 12 -0.37 6.57 11.09
C GLU A 12 0.96 7.11 11.62
N LYS A 13 1.70 6.32 12.40
CA LYS A 13 2.99 6.72 12.97
C LYS A 13 4.04 7.01 11.90
N GLU A 14 4.19 6.13 10.91
CA GLU A 14 5.16 6.32 9.83
C GLU A 14 4.80 7.52 8.94
N LEU A 15 3.52 7.70 8.59
CA LEU A 15 3.08 8.84 7.80
C LEU A 15 3.32 10.17 8.54
N LYS A 16 3.11 10.22 9.86
CA LYS A 16 3.49 11.40 10.68
C LYS A 16 4.99 11.66 10.63
N ALA A 17 5.81 10.61 10.78
CA ALA A 17 7.26 10.72 10.72
C ALA A 17 7.77 11.20 9.35
N LEU A 18 7.02 10.93 8.28
CA LEU A 18 7.27 11.45 6.93
C LEU A 18 6.75 12.89 6.71
N GLY A 19 6.23 13.56 7.74
CA GLY A 19 5.76 14.94 7.67
C GLY A 19 4.31 15.11 7.23
N ILE A 20 3.53 14.04 7.13
CA ILE A 20 2.10 14.15 6.82
C ILE A 20 1.34 14.59 8.07
N SER A 21 0.83 15.81 8.04
CA SER A 21 0.15 16.46 9.18
C SER A 21 -1.13 15.75 9.61
N ASN A 22 -1.91 15.21 8.66
CA ASN A 22 -3.13 14.45 8.94
C ASN A 22 -3.18 13.13 8.16
N PRO A 23 -2.53 12.07 8.67
CA PRO A 23 -2.47 10.78 8.00
C PRO A 23 -3.84 10.16 7.76
N LEU A 24 -4.76 10.25 8.72
CA LEU A 24 -6.09 9.65 8.62
C LEU A 24 -6.89 10.25 7.46
N LYS A 25 -6.80 11.58 7.26
CA LYS A 25 -7.42 12.24 6.10
C LYS A 25 -6.82 11.74 4.78
N VAL A 26 -5.50 11.60 4.72
CA VAL A 26 -4.81 11.08 3.51
C VAL A 26 -5.21 9.63 3.24
N ILE A 27 -5.17 8.77 4.24
CA ILE A 27 -5.55 7.35 4.12
C ILE A 27 -7.00 7.24 3.66
N LYS A 28 -7.94 7.97 4.29
CA LYS A 28 -9.35 7.99 3.89
C LYS A 28 -9.50 8.40 2.42
N ASN A 29 -8.80 9.44 1.98
CA ASN A 29 -8.82 9.88 0.59
C ASN A 29 -8.26 8.82 -0.37
N LEU A 30 -7.21 8.08 0.02
CA LEU A 30 -6.66 7.00 -0.79
C LEU A 30 -7.59 5.79 -0.87
N ILE A 31 -8.33 5.49 0.20
CA ILE A 31 -9.38 4.47 0.19
C ILE A 31 -10.52 4.89 -0.77
N LEU A 32 -10.99 6.14 -0.68
CA LEU A 32 -12.03 6.66 -1.57
C LEU A 32 -11.60 6.64 -3.04
N LYS A 33 -10.30 6.83 -3.32
CA LYS A 33 -9.74 6.75 -4.67
C LYS A 33 -9.49 5.31 -5.15
N GLY A 34 -9.78 4.29 -4.34
CA GLY A 34 -9.53 2.90 -4.68
C GLY A 34 -8.04 2.53 -4.73
N VAL A 35 -7.16 3.32 -4.09
CA VAL A 35 -5.73 3.03 -3.99
C VAL A 35 -5.43 2.11 -2.81
N LEU A 36 -6.17 2.30 -1.71
CA LEU A 36 -6.10 1.47 -0.51
C LEU A 36 -7.43 0.78 -0.21
N GLU A 37 -7.36 -0.32 0.51
CA GLU A 37 -8.47 -1.05 1.12
C GLU A 37 -8.25 -1.12 2.62
N ARG A 38 -9.31 -0.97 3.41
CA ARG A 38 -9.27 -1.18 4.86
C ARG A 38 -9.62 -2.64 5.16
N GLY A 39 -8.71 -3.35 5.83
CA GLY A 39 -8.98 -4.64 6.46
C GLY A 39 -9.25 -4.47 7.95
N GLU A 40 -9.30 -5.57 8.69
CA GLU A 40 -9.37 -5.51 10.15
C GLU A 40 -8.02 -5.06 10.72
N GLY A 41 -7.97 -3.86 11.29
CA GLY A 41 -6.76 -3.31 11.92
C GLY A 41 -5.60 -3.02 10.97
N CYS A 42 -5.82 -2.99 9.66
CA CYS A 42 -4.78 -2.72 8.66
C CYS A 42 -5.28 -1.96 7.43
N TYR A 43 -4.34 -1.27 6.76
CA TYR A 43 -4.51 -0.72 5.43
C TYR A 43 -3.70 -1.54 4.42
N ASN A 44 -4.36 -1.93 3.34
CA ASN A 44 -3.79 -2.71 2.25
C ASN A 44 -3.80 -1.87 0.98
N LEU A 45 -2.84 -2.05 0.08
CA LEU A 45 -3.01 -1.60 -1.32
C LEU A 45 -4.23 -2.26 -1.94
N ALA A 46 -4.98 -1.59 -2.80
CA ALA A 46 -6.14 -2.20 -3.45
C ALA A 46 -5.78 -3.47 -4.23
N LYS A 47 -6.71 -4.44 -4.26
CA LYS A 47 -6.46 -5.79 -4.81
C LYS A 47 -5.91 -5.76 -6.24
N ASN A 48 -6.54 -4.98 -7.10
CA ASN A 48 -6.11 -4.79 -8.49
C ASN A 48 -4.66 -4.29 -8.59
N ILE A 49 -4.29 -3.33 -7.75
CA ILE A 49 -2.92 -2.78 -7.71
C ILE A 49 -1.93 -3.85 -7.20
N ARG A 50 -2.30 -4.63 -6.16
CA ARG A 50 -1.46 -5.72 -5.65
C ARG A 50 -1.20 -6.77 -6.74
N GLU A 51 -2.24 -7.17 -7.46
CA GLU A 51 -2.15 -8.16 -8.55
C GLU A 51 -1.26 -7.68 -9.69
N GLU A 52 -1.40 -6.42 -10.11
CA GLU A 52 -0.56 -5.81 -11.14
C GLU A 52 0.92 -5.79 -10.71
N VAL A 53 1.20 -5.34 -9.50
CA VAL A 53 2.58 -5.29 -8.95
C VAL A 53 3.19 -6.70 -8.88
N PHE A 54 2.41 -7.70 -8.46
CA PHE A 54 2.89 -9.08 -8.43
C PHE A 54 3.11 -9.66 -9.83
N SER A 55 2.27 -9.31 -10.81
CA SER A 55 2.46 -9.67 -12.21
C SER A 55 3.78 -9.10 -12.75
N LEU A 56 4.03 -7.81 -12.52
CA LEU A 56 5.27 -7.14 -12.95
C LEU A 56 6.51 -7.75 -12.30
N LYS A 57 6.49 -8.02 -10.98
CA LYS A 57 7.59 -8.68 -10.27
C LYS A 57 7.88 -10.08 -10.81
N ARG A 58 6.84 -10.86 -11.16
CA ARG A 58 7.00 -12.18 -11.76
C ARG A 58 7.66 -12.10 -13.13
N LYS A 59 7.19 -11.21 -14.01
CA LYS A 59 7.78 -10.97 -15.34
C LYS A 59 9.26 -10.59 -15.26
N HIS A 60 9.61 -9.63 -14.40
CA HIS A 60 10.99 -9.20 -14.23
C HIS A 60 11.91 -10.32 -13.70
N ARG A 61 11.43 -11.12 -12.74
CA ARG A 61 12.18 -12.29 -12.25
C ARG A 61 12.44 -13.32 -13.33
N LEU A 62 11.49 -13.53 -14.25
CA LEU A 62 11.66 -14.46 -15.37
C LEU A 62 12.67 -13.93 -16.39
N GLN A 63 12.68 -12.63 -16.65
CA GLN A 63 13.66 -12.00 -17.56
C GLN A 63 15.11 -12.12 -17.05
N LEU A 64 15.33 -12.08 -15.73
CA LEU A 64 16.67 -12.23 -15.13
C LEU A 64 17.18 -13.68 -15.07
N ARG A 65 16.38 -14.66 -15.50
CA ARG A 65 16.73 -16.09 -15.48
C ARG A 65 17.23 -16.62 -16.82
N PHE A 66 17.25 -15.78 -17.85
CA PHE A 66 17.81 -16.03 -19.18
C PHE A 66 18.91 -15.01 -19.46
#